data_AF-A0A5C1MCT5-F1
#
_entry.id   AF-A0A5C1MCT5-F1
#
_cell.length_a   1.000
_cell.length_b   1.000
_cell.length_c   1.000
_cell.angle_alpha   90.00
_cell.angle_beta   90.00
_cell.angle_gamma   90.00
#
_symmetry.space_group_name_H-M   'P 1'
#
loop_
_entity.id
_entity.type
_entity.pdbx_description
1 polymer ?
#
loop_
_entity_poly.entity_id
_entity_poly.type
_entity_poly.pdbx_seq_one_letter_code
_entity_poly.pdbx_strand_id
1 'polypeptide(L)'
;MKPSFIFRLILMMCLLALFGCGGGGGSTSATTVAGVVSKGIFTSGQVKIYALNADGSKGTLLQTVSVGADGSYTASLGSYSGAILAEASGAYKDEATGTTMQVADTAPLRTALQSASGTITLNITPLTEIAVTKATDATSKKITVTSISSSNTTVATAFHVADIVTTTPVDVTGAASATATEAQKEYSLVLAAVSQLMQTSSQDLTTVVTQLSSGITGTGSSASLAATTAASFQAALQTIAADTSKNKTGVTDVTATPLINIGGTTATVTLSTLGSATTLNGIQVTLELPAGVTVKAASSDASTALSPLAGLVAASGVVPSGATFLAHYVSATSTAGAQLTLGLISTTSFATGEFATIQCDVAPGVTIGTSSFTSSSYSNLKVVDAAGAVVSGITVSAAVK
;
A
#
# COMPACT_ATOMS: atom_id res chain seq x y z
N MET A 1 46.21 -14.58 62.78
CA MET A 1 45.46 -15.57 61.97
C MET A 1 46.31 -15.93 60.76
N LYS A 2 46.56 -17.23 60.52
CA LYS A 2 47.54 -17.69 59.52
C LYS A 2 47.04 -17.43 58.08
N PRO A 3 47.84 -16.82 57.19
CA PRO A 3 47.43 -16.43 55.84
C PRO A 3 47.23 -17.60 54.86
N SER A 4 47.45 -18.84 55.30
CA SER A 4 47.28 -20.05 54.47
C SER A 4 45.83 -20.55 54.37
N PHE A 5 44.88 -19.94 55.08
CA PHE A 5 43.48 -20.41 55.12
C PHE A 5 42.57 -19.67 54.12
N ILE A 6 42.84 -18.40 53.82
CA ILE A 6 42.04 -17.60 52.89
C ILE A 6 42.34 -17.96 51.43
N PHE A 7 43.58 -18.34 51.11
CA PHE A 7 43.96 -18.73 49.75
C PHE A 7 43.38 -20.10 49.33
N ARG A 8 43.11 -20.99 50.29
CA ARG A 8 42.49 -22.30 50.01
C ARG A 8 40.97 -22.21 49.79
N LEU A 9 40.32 -21.16 50.29
CA LEU A 9 38.88 -20.94 50.11
C LEU A 9 38.56 -20.36 48.72
N ILE A 10 39.46 -19.55 48.14
CA ILE A 10 39.26 -18.95 46.80
C ILE A 10 39.56 -19.95 45.68
N LEU A 11 40.50 -20.89 45.88
CA LEU A 11 40.80 -21.93 44.88
C LEU A 11 39.75 -23.05 44.82
N MET A 12 38.94 -23.24 45.88
CA MET A 12 37.90 -24.28 45.93
C MET A 12 36.54 -23.79 45.37
N MET A 13 36.38 -22.48 45.16
CA MET A 13 35.18 -21.88 44.57
C MET A 13 35.26 -21.71 43.04
N CYS A 14 36.41 -22.05 42.42
CA CYS A 14 36.61 -21.99 40.96
C CYS A 14 36.48 -23.36 40.24
N LEU A 15 36.14 -24.44 40.95
CA LEU A 15 36.06 -25.81 40.37
C LEU A 15 34.62 -26.33 40.13
N LEU A 16 33.61 -25.46 40.15
CA LEU A 16 32.21 -25.79 39.87
C LEU A 16 31.68 -25.25 38.52
N ALA A 17 32.56 -24.74 37.65
CA ALA A 17 32.16 -24.18 36.35
C ALA A 17 32.28 -25.16 35.17
N LEU A 18 32.21 -26.48 35.39
CA LEU A 18 32.32 -27.50 34.32
C LEU A 18 31.22 -28.57 34.37
N PHE A 19 29.96 -28.13 34.37
CA PHE A 19 28.85 -28.92 33.81
C PHE A 19 27.92 -27.98 33.04
N GLY A 20 28.42 -27.52 31.90
CA GLY A 20 27.62 -26.87 30.86
C GLY A 20 27.67 -27.71 29.59
N CYS A 21 27.01 -28.86 29.59
CA CYS A 21 26.62 -29.54 28.36
C CYS A 21 25.52 -28.70 27.69
N GLY A 22 25.91 -27.59 27.08
CA GLY A 22 25.06 -26.78 26.24
C GLY A 22 25.17 -27.28 24.81
N GLY A 23 24.65 -28.48 24.54
CA GLY A 23 24.36 -28.90 23.18
C GLY A 23 23.33 -27.94 22.61
N GLY A 24 23.82 -26.91 21.91
CA GLY A 24 23.01 -26.02 21.10
C GLY A 24 22.41 -26.83 19.96
N GLY A 25 21.34 -27.56 20.26
CA GLY A 25 20.42 -28.05 19.27
C GLY A 25 19.90 -26.82 18.56
N GLY A 26 20.46 -26.53 17.39
CA GLY A 26 19.86 -25.61 16.45
C GLY A 26 18.50 -26.20 16.08
N SER A 27 17.48 -25.88 16.88
CA SER A 27 16.09 -26.06 16.47
C SER A 27 15.98 -25.28 15.18
N THR A 28 16.01 -25.98 14.05
CA THR A 28 15.63 -25.42 12.77
C THR A 28 14.23 -24.89 12.98
N SER A 29 14.08 -23.57 13.05
CA SER A 29 12.79 -22.93 13.26
C SER A 29 11.82 -23.45 12.21
N ALA A 30 10.73 -24.06 12.66
CA ALA A 30 9.73 -24.60 11.75
C ALA A 30 9.13 -23.45 10.92
N THR A 31 9.03 -23.67 9.62
CA THR A 31 8.36 -22.74 8.71
C THR A 31 6.87 -23.05 8.70
N THR A 32 6.06 -22.09 9.14
CA THR A 32 4.59 -22.16 9.12
C THR A 32 4.07 -21.06 8.21
N VAL A 33 3.26 -21.43 7.24
CA VAL A 33 2.57 -20.51 6.34
C VAL A 33 1.09 -20.49 6.70
N ALA A 34 0.54 -19.30 6.94
CA ALA A 34 -0.88 -19.11 7.18
C ALA A 34 -1.39 -17.92 6.36
N GLY A 35 -2.69 -17.87 6.09
CA GLY A 35 -3.29 -16.76 5.36
C GLY A 35 -4.75 -17.04 5.05
N VAL A 36 -5.33 -16.21 4.18
CA VAL A 36 -6.68 -16.40 3.66
C VAL A 36 -6.67 -16.52 2.15
N VAL A 37 -7.61 -17.31 1.62
CA VAL A 37 -7.94 -17.37 0.19
C VAL A 37 -9.17 -16.49 -0.04
N SER A 38 -9.03 -15.43 -0.86
CA SER A 38 -10.10 -14.44 -1.04
C SER A 38 -10.17 -13.88 -2.47
N LYS A 39 -11.34 -14.11 -3.10
CA LYS A 39 -11.91 -13.34 -4.22
C LYS A 39 -13.35 -12.94 -3.82
N GLY A 40 -13.58 -12.84 -2.51
CA GLY A 40 -14.78 -13.30 -1.82
C GLY A 40 -14.34 -14.46 -0.94
N ILE A 41 -14.81 -14.51 0.30
CA ILE A 41 -14.30 -15.50 1.24
C ILE A 41 -14.61 -16.91 0.72
N PHE A 42 -13.55 -17.71 0.57
CA PHE A 42 -13.67 -19.11 0.24
C PHE A 42 -14.35 -19.83 1.40
N THR A 43 -15.36 -20.65 1.10
CA THR A 43 -16.10 -21.42 2.10
C THR A 43 -15.66 -22.88 2.14
N SER A 44 -14.98 -23.34 1.10
CA SER A 44 -14.35 -24.66 1.01
C SER A 44 -13.33 -24.67 -0.12
N GLY A 45 -12.36 -25.58 -0.05
CA GLY A 45 -11.32 -25.69 -1.06
C GLY A 45 -10.04 -26.27 -0.49
N GLN A 46 -8.96 -26.09 -1.25
CA GLN A 46 -7.65 -26.61 -0.90
C GLN A 46 -6.55 -25.67 -1.38
N VAL A 47 -5.49 -25.57 -0.58
CA VAL A 47 -4.26 -24.86 -0.90
C VAL A 47 -3.14 -25.89 -1.06
N LYS A 48 -2.46 -25.86 -2.20
CA LYS A 48 -1.27 -26.66 -2.51
C LYS A 48 -0.05 -25.74 -2.51
N ILE A 49 0.94 -26.03 -1.67
CA ILE A 49 2.16 -25.24 -1.54
C ILE A 49 3.32 -26.03 -2.15
N TYR A 50 3.98 -25.46 -3.14
CA TYR A 50 5.12 -26.05 -3.84
C TYR A 50 6.40 -25.26 -3.55
N ALA A 51 7.52 -25.97 -3.52
CA ALA A 51 8.83 -25.34 -3.66
C ALA A 51 8.94 -24.72 -5.06
N LEU A 52 9.60 -23.56 -5.18
CA LEU A 52 10.06 -23.05 -6.46
C LEU A 52 11.52 -23.41 -6.64
N ASN A 53 11.85 -24.02 -7.78
CA ASN A 53 13.23 -24.31 -8.14
C ASN A 53 13.98 -23.01 -8.44
N ALA A 54 15.31 -23.05 -8.38
CA ALA A 54 16.15 -21.88 -8.66
C ALA A 54 15.93 -21.30 -10.08
N ASP A 55 15.51 -22.13 -11.03
CA ASP A 55 15.19 -21.73 -12.40
C ASP A 55 13.76 -21.17 -12.57
N GLY A 56 13.00 -21.08 -11.48
CA GLY A 56 11.63 -20.56 -11.50
C GLY A 56 10.53 -21.57 -11.85
N SER A 57 10.89 -22.83 -12.10
CA SER A 57 9.91 -23.89 -12.33
C SER A 57 9.24 -24.34 -11.03
N LYS A 58 7.98 -24.77 -11.14
CA LYS A 58 7.24 -25.39 -10.03
C LYS A 58 7.92 -26.71 -9.64
N GLY A 59 8.38 -26.80 -8.40
CA GLY A 59 9.09 -27.95 -7.84
C GLY A 59 8.18 -28.88 -7.03
N THR A 60 8.75 -29.52 -6.01
CA THR A 60 8.07 -30.50 -5.17
C THR A 60 6.90 -29.88 -4.40
N LEU A 61 5.77 -30.60 -4.35
CA LEU A 61 4.66 -30.28 -3.46
C LEU A 61 5.11 -30.49 -2.00
N LEU A 62 5.09 -29.42 -1.22
CA LEU A 62 5.49 -29.42 0.19
C LEU A 62 4.30 -29.78 1.10
N GLN A 63 3.11 -29.25 0.79
CA GLN A 63 1.92 -29.48 1.59
C GLN A 63 0.63 -29.24 0.80
N THR A 64 -0.44 -29.96 1.18
CA THR A 64 -1.82 -29.68 0.80
C THR A 64 -2.66 -29.49 2.07
N VAL A 65 -3.40 -28.40 2.17
CA VAL A 65 -4.30 -28.14 3.30
C VAL A 65 -5.69 -27.72 2.85
N SER A 66 -6.70 -28.01 3.64
CA SER A 66 -8.07 -27.55 3.40
C SER A 66 -8.23 -26.07 3.76
N VAL A 67 -9.09 -25.39 3.01
CA VAL A 67 -9.52 -24.02 3.33
C VAL A 67 -10.70 -24.07 4.31
N GLY A 68 -10.61 -23.29 5.38
CA GLY A 68 -11.67 -23.11 6.38
C GLY A 68 -12.87 -22.35 5.82
N ALA A 69 -13.99 -22.36 6.56
CA ALA A 69 -15.22 -21.69 6.15
C ALA A 69 -15.11 -20.15 6.11
N ASP A 70 -14.08 -19.60 6.75
CA ASP A 70 -13.70 -18.18 6.76
C ASP A 70 -12.57 -17.88 5.76
N GLY A 71 -12.24 -18.81 4.87
CA GLY A 71 -11.17 -18.69 3.89
C GLY A 71 -9.77 -18.92 4.45
N SER A 72 -9.62 -19.15 5.76
CA SER A 72 -8.33 -19.33 6.40
C SER A 72 -7.68 -20.68 6.04
N TYR A 73 -6.35 -20.71 6.05
CA TYR A 73 -5.57 -21.94 5.98
C TYR A 73 -4.29 -21.82 6.81
N THR A 74 -3.72 -22.95 7.21
CA THR A 74 -2.41 -23.00 7.88
C THR A 74 -1.69 -24.29 7.50
N ALA A 75 -0.43 -24.17 7.08
CA ALA A 75 0.40 -25.27 6.65
C ALA A 75 1.78 -25.20 7.34
N SER A 76 2.20 -26.32 7.93
CA SER A 76 3.58 -26.50 8.39
C SER A 76 4.42 -27.08 7.27
N LEU A 77 5.51 -26.40 6.92
CA LEU A 77 6.49 -26.81 5.91
C LEU A 77 7.74 -27.45 6.53
N GLY A 78 7.69 -27.78 7.83
CA GLY A 78 8.82 -28.35 8.56
C GLY A 78 10.02 -27.40 8.55
N SER A 79 11.21 -27.91 8.25
CA SER A 79 12.45 -27.12 8.16
C SER A 79 12.68 -26.46 6.80
N TYR A 80 11.67 -26.45 5.91
CA TYR A 80 11.84 -25.88 4.57
C TYR A 80 12.16 -24.39 4.64
N SER A 81 13.14 -23.95 3.86
CA SER A 81 13.39 -22.55 3.57
C SER A 81 13.74 -22.35 2.11
N GLY A 82 13.17 -21.30 1.50
CA GLY A 82 13.35 -21.00 0.08
C GLY A 82 12.08 -20.45 -0.55
N ALA A 83 12.13 -20.22 -1.87
CA ALA A 83 10.99 -19.70 -2.61
C ALA A 83 9.83 -20.70 -2.64
N ILE A 84 8.60 -20.20 -2.57
CA ILE A 84 7.38 -21.02 -2.62
C ILE A 84 6.34 -20.42 -3.57
N LEU A 85 5.49 -21.30 -4.10
CA LEU A 85 4.28 -20.98 -4.86
C LEU A 85 3.10 -21.69 -4.18
N ALA A 86 2.08 -20.95 -3.78
CA ALA A 86 0.83 -21.52 -3.28
C ALA A 86 -0.27 -21.37 -4.35
N GLU A 87 -1.00 -22.45 -4.57
CA GLU A 87 -2.13 -22.57 -5.51
C GLU A 87 -3.40 -22.87 -4.72
N ALA A 88 -4.46 -22.08 -4.90
CA ALA A 88 -5.75 -22.30 -4.27
C ALA A 88 -6.87 -22.55 -5.29
N SER A 89 -7.72 -23.52 -4.98
CA SER A 89 -8.93 -23.87 -5.72
C SER A 89 -10.07 -24.20 -4.76
N GLY A 90 -11.32 -24.02 -5.19
CA GLY A 90 -12.49 -24.22 -4.33
C GLY A 90 -13.64 -23.23 -4.54
N ALA A 91 -14.60 -23.30 -3.63
CA ALA A 91 -15.83 -22.52 -3.67
C ALA A 91 -15.68 -21.22 -2.90
N TYR A 92 -16.18 -20.13 -3.48
CA TYR A 92 -16.24 -18.82 -2.82
C TYR A 92 -17.60 -18.16 -3.01
N LYS A 93 -17.97 -17.29 -2.07
CA LYS A 93 -19.15 -16.44 -2.23
C LYS A 93 -18.72 -15.14 -2.92
N ASP A 94 -19.25 -14.90 -4.12
CA ASP A 94 -18.97 -13.69 -4.89
C ASP A 94 -19.68 -12.47 -4.28
N GLU A 95 -18.94 -11.39 -4.05
CA GLU A 95 -19.41 -10.26 -3.25
C GLU A 95 -20.45 -9.40 -3.99
N ALA A 96 -20.34 -9.28 -5.31
CA ALA A 96 -21.25 -8.47 -6.13
C ALA A 96 -22.59 -9.18 -6.43
N THR A 97 -22.58 -10.51 -6.52
CA THR A 97 -23.79 -11.31 -6.83
C THR A 97 -24.38 -12.02 -5.62
N GLY A 98 -23.59 -12.26 -4.57
CA GLY A 98 -23.96 -13.11 -3.44
C GLY A 98 -24.01 -14.61 -3.78
N THR A 99 -23.65 -15.01 -4.99
CA THR A 99 -23.74 -16.40 -5.47
C THR A 99 -22.46 -17.17 -5.19
N THR A 100 -22.59 -18.49 -5.01
CA THR A 100 -21.43 -19.37 -4.88
C THR A 100 -20.82 -19.61 -6.26
N MET A 101 -19.54 -19.28 -6.38
CA MET A 101 -18.72 -19.46 -7.57
C MET A 101 -17.59 -20.46 -7.27
N GLN A 102 -16.88 -20.89 -8.32
CA GLN A 102 -15.82 -21.90 -8.23
C GLN A 102 -14.54 -21.42 -8.90
N VAL A 103 -13.40 -21.60 -8.22
CA VAL A 103 -12.07 -21.56 -8.82
C VAL A 103 -11.63 -23.00 -9.06
N ALA A 104 -11.49 -23.37 -10.33
CA ALA A 104 -11.12 -24.72 -10.73
C ALA A 104 -9.66 -25.03 -10.38
N ASP A 105 -9.36 -26.29 -10.02
CA ASP A 105 -8.00 -26.75 -9.75
C ASP A 105 -7.07 -26.68 -11.00
N THR A 106 -7.66 -26.61 -12.19
CA THR A 106 -6.93 -26.42 -13.47
C THR A 106 -6.56 -24.97 -13.74
N ALA A 107 -7.18 -24.02 -13.04
CA ALA A 107 -6.91 -22.58 -13.13
C ALA A 107 -6.96 -21.96 -11.71
N PRO A 108 -6.05 -22.36 -10.82
CA PRO A 108 -6.05 -21.92 -9.42
C PRO A 108 -5.64 -20.45 -9.33
N LEU A 109 -6.04 -19.80 -8.23
CA LEU A 109 -5.43 -18.53 -7.81
C LEU A 109 -4.06 -18.82 -7.22
N ARG A 110 -3.06 -18.00 -7.56
CA ARG A 110 -1.68 -18.19 -7.11
C ARG A 110 -1.19 -17.03 -6.25
N THR A 111 -0.21 -17.34 -5.42
CA THR A 111 0.65 -16.37 -4.75
C THR A 111 2.05 -16.96 -4.63
N ALA A 112 3.08 -16.12 -4.68
CA ALA A 112 4.45 -16.58 -4.56
C ALA A 112 5.21 -15.72 -3.55
N LEU A 113 6.15 -16.36 -2.85
CA LEU A 113 7.04 -15.71 -1.90
C LEU A 113 8.48 -16.10 -2.24
N GLN A 114 9.36 -15.09 -2.35
CA GLN A 114 10.75 -15.27 -2.74
C GLN A 114 11.55 -16.10 -1.72
N SER A 115 11.22 -16.01 -0.43
CA SER A 115 11.89 -16.75 0.63
C SER A 115 10.97 -16.98 1.82
N ALA A 116 10.49 -18.21 1.98
CA ALA A 116 9.79 -18.66 3.16
C ALA A 116 10.78 -19.08 4.27
N SER A 117 10.61 -18.54 5.47
CA SER A 117 11.23 -19.01 6.71
C SER A 117 10.41 -18.56 7.93
N GLY A 118 10.28 -19.41 8.95
CA GLY A 118 9.56 -19.08 10.19
C GLY A 118 8.04 -18.92 10.00
N THR A 119 7.39 -18.04 10.76
CA THR A 119 5.95 -17.77 10.64
C THR A 119 5.69 -16.72 9.56
N ILE A 120 4.89 -17.07 8.57
CA ILE A 120 4.64 -16.26 7.37
C ILE A 120 3.14 -16.08 7.17
N THR A 121 2.72 -14.84 6.88
CA THR A 121 1.41 -14.55 6.31
C THR A 121 1.49 -14.57 4.79
N LEU A 122 0.65 -15.37 4.13
CA LEU A 122 0.63 -15.52 2.68
C LEU A 122 -0.83 -15.61 2.18
N ASN A 123 -1.42 -14.46 1.84
CA ASN A 123 -2.77 -14.43 1.31
C ASN A 123 -2.79 -14.83 -0.18
N ILE A 124 -3.88 -15.49 -0.61
CA ILE A 124 -4.08 -15.94 -1.98
C ILE A 124 -5.30 -15.24 -2.56
N THR A 125 -5.09 -14.31 -3.48
CA THR A 125 -6.11 -13.43 -4.03
C THR A 125 -5.95 -13.22 -5.53
N PRO A 126 -6.94 -12.65 -6.23
CA PRO A 126 -6.78 -12.19 -7.61
C PRO A 126 -5.59 -11.24 -7.81
N LEU A 127 -5.27 -10.38 -6.84
CA LEU A 127 -4.11 -9.49 -6.96
C LEU A 127 -2.79 -10.25 -6.85
N THR A 128 -2.69 -11.23 -5.95
CA THR A 128 -1.47 -12.06 -5.88
C THR A 128 -1.33 -12.94 -7.13
N GLU A 129 -2.44 -13.35 -7.74
CA GLU A 129 -2.44 -14.06 -9.02
C GLU A 129 -1.90 -13.18 -10.15
N ILE A 130 -2.30 -11.90 -10.20
CA ILE A 130 -1.72 -10.92 -11.13
C ILE A 130 -0.21 -10.77 -10.86
N ALA A 131 0.21 -10.72 -9.60
CA ALA A 131 1.62 -10.58 -9.25
C ALA A 131 2.46 -11.80 -9.67
N VAL A 132 1.94 -13.02 -9.50
CA VAL A 132 2.56 -14.24 -10.02
C VAL A 132 2.64 -14.21 -11.54
N THR A 133 1.57 -13.78 -12.21
CA THR A 133 1.56 -13.61 -13.67
C THR A 133 2.62 -12.61 -14.13
N LYS A 134 2.84 -11.52 -13.39
CA LYS A 134 3.87 -10.51 -13.70
C LYS A 134 5.30 -10.97 -13.41
N ALA A 135 5.48 -11.82 -12.41
CA ALA A 135 6.77 -12.45 -12.16
C ALA A 135 7.06 -13.59 -13.16
N THR A 136 6.06 -14.06 -13.92
CA THR A 136 6.21 -15.15 -14.88
C THR A 136 6.72 -14.65 -16.22
N ASP A 137 7.83 -15.22 -16.68
CA ASP A 137 8.36 -14.92 -18.00
C ASP A 137 7.42 -15.43 -19.10
N ALA A 138 7.10 -14.56 -20.05
CA ALA A 138 6.08 -14.82 -21.06
C ALA A 138 6.45 -15.97 -22.01
N THR A 139 7.74 -16.25 -22.21
CA THR A 139 8.23 -17.27 -23.15
C THR A 139 8.42 -18.62 -22.47
N SER A 140 9.18 -18.65 -21.37
CA SER A 140 9.51 -19.87 -20.64
C SER A 140 8.40 -20.36 -19.72
N LYS A 141 7.42 -19.50 -19.40
CA LYS A 141 6.35 -19.74 -18.42
C LYS A 141 6.87 -20.06 -17.01
N LYS A 142 8.12 -19.69 -16.71
CA LYS A 142 8.75 -19.86 -15.39
C LYS A 142 8.65 -18.57 -14.59
N ILE A 143 8.53 -18.69 -13.27
CA ILE A 143 8.50 -17.55 -12.35
C ILE A 143 9.93 -17.06 -12.13
N THR A 144 10.23 -15.82 -12.48
CA THR A 144 11.52 -15.22 -12.13
C THR A 144 11.54 -14.95 -10.63
N VAL A 145 12.19 -15.81 -9.85
CA VAL A 145 12.15 -15.79 -8.37
C VAL A 145 12.56 -14.43 -7.79
N THR A 146 13.57 -13.79 -8.38
CA THR A 146 14.04 -12.45 -7.97
C THR A 146 13.05 -11.33 -8.27
N SER A 147 12.10 -11.55 -9.17
CA SER A 147 11.06 -10.59 -9.55
C SER A 147 9.77 -10.76 -8.75
N ILE A 148 9.66 -11.76 -7.87
CA ILE A 148 8.44 -11.97 -7.06
C ILE A 148 8.13 -10.73 -6.23
N SER A 149 9.11 -10.26 -5.45
CA SER A 149 8.93 -9.13 -4.54
C SER A 149 8.60 -7.83 -5.28
N SER A 150 9.32 -7.53 -6.37
CA SER A 150 9.03 -6.34 -7.19
C SER A 150 7.68 -6.44 -7.93
N SER A 151 7.24 -7.63 -8.31
CA SER A 151 5.92 -7.85 -8.91
C SER A 151 4.80 -7.64 -7.88
N ASN A 152 4.99 -8.12 -6.65
CA ASN A 152 4.06 -7.86 -5.55
C ASN A 152 3.93 -6.35 -5.29
N THR A 153 5.06 -5.62 -5.22
CA THR A 153 5.05 -4.16 -5.10
C THR A 153 4.39 -3.47 -6.28
N THR A 154 4.64 -3.93 -7.51
CA THR A 154 4.05 -3.37 -8.74
C THR A 154 2.52 -3.45 -8.70
N VAL A 155 1.97 -4.62 -8.34
CA VAL A 155 0.52 -4.80 -8.25
C VAL A 155 -0.06 -4.03 -7.06
N ALA A 156 0.59 -4.08 -5.89
CA ALA A 156 0.15 -3.32 -4.73
C ALA A 156 0.06 -1.81 -5.04
N THR A 157 1.07 -1.27 -5.70
CA THR A 157 1.12 0.14 -6.13
C THR A 157 0.01 0.46 -7.14
N ALA A 158 -0.14 -0.35 -8.20
CA ALA A 158 -1.14 -0.09 -9.23
C ALA A 158 -2.58 -0.09 -8.67
N PHE A 159 -2.84 -0.91 -7.64
CA PHE A 159 -4.15 -1.01 -7.00
C PHE A 159 -4.26 -0.17 -5.71
N HIS A 160 -3.26 0.65 -5.37
CA HIS A 160 -3.24 1.50 -4.17
C HIS A 160 -3.56 0.75 -2.86
N VAL A 161 -3.08 -0.48 -2.75
CA VAL A 161 -3.18 -1.30 -1.53
C VAL A 161 -1.80 -1.41 -0.88
N ALA A 162 -1.74 -1.36 0.45
CA ALA A 162 -0.46 -1.30 1.17
C ALA A 162 0.43 -2.52 0.92
N ASP A 163 -0.13 -3.73 1.02
CA ASP A 163 0.57 -4.99 0.76
C ASP A 163 -0.45 -6.08 0.40
N ILE A 164 -0.32 -6.68 -0.79
CA ILE A 164 -1.22 -7.74 -1.26
C ILE A 164 -0.94 -9.13 -0.66
N VAL A 165 0.23 -9.31 -0.06
CA VAL A 165 0.72 -10.58 0.48
C VAL A 165 0.37 -10.71 1.96
N THR A 166 0.69 -9.68 2.76
CA THR A 166 0.59 -9.77 4.24
C THR A 166 -0.64 -9.09 4.82
N THR A 167 -1.27 -8.15 4.11
CA THR A 167 -2.55 -7.56 4.55
C THR A 167 -3.65 -8.58 4.37
N THR A 168 -4.26 -9.04 5.47
CA THR A 168 -5.32 -10.06 5.42
C THR A 168 -6.66 -9.42 5.07
N PRO A 169 -7.24 -9.70 3.88
CA PRO A 169 -8.57 -9.19 3.54
C PRO A 169 -9.64 -9.81 4.45
N VAL A 170 -10.67 -9.03 4.72
CA VAL A 170 -11.90 -9.40 5.42
C VAL A 170 -13.08 -9.56 4.46
N ASP A 171 -14.12 -10.31 4.86
CA ASP A 171 -15.38 -10.39 4.11
C ASP A 171 -16.11 -9.04 4.17
N VAL A 172 -16.20 -8.31 3.05
CA VAL A 172 -16.94 -7.04 2.97
C VAL A 172 -18.43 -7.19 3.26
N THR A 173 -18.99 -8.39 3.10
CA THR A 173 -20.42 -8.66 3.37
C THR A 173 -20.69 -8.98 4.84
N GLY A 174 -19.64 -9.30 5.61
CA GLY A 174 -19.71 -9.70 7.02
C GLY A 174 -19.59 -8.52 7.98
N ALA A 175 -20.28 -8.59 9.13
CA ALA A 175 -20.28 -7.54 10.15
C ALA A 175 -18.89 -7.23 10.74
N ALA A 176 -17.98 -8.21 10.75
CA ALA A 176 -16.61 -8.04 11.25
C ALA A 176 -15.78 -7.05 10.40
N SER A 177 -16.19 -6.77 9.16
CA SER A 177 -15.47 -5.82 8.30
C SER A 177 -15.57 -4.36 8.78
N ALA A 178 -16.60 -4.01 9.54
CA ALA A 178 -16.77 -2.66 10.09
C ALA A 178 -15.64 -2.28 11.07
N THR A 179 -15.11 -3.27 11.81
CA THR A 179 -14.05 -3.09 12.82
C THR A 179 -12.66 -3.47 12.32
N ALA A 180 -12.53 -3.86 11.04
CA ALA A 180 -11.24 -4.15 10.43
C ALA A 180 -10.37 -2.89 10.36
N THR A 181 -9.05 -3.07 10.26
CA THR A 181 -8.16 -1.93 10.01
C THR A 181 -8.43 -1.33 8.63
N GLU A 182 -8.09 -0.06 8.44
CA GLU A 182 -8.32 0.63 7.16
C GLU A 182 -7.65 -0.07 5.97
N ALA A 183 -6.40 -0.52 6.12
CA ALA A 183 -5.69 -1.28 5.08
C ALA A 183 -6.42 -2.59 4.70
N GLN A 184 -7.04 -3.27 5.68
CA GLN A 184 -7.83 -4.48 5.41
C GLN A 184 -9.14 -4.15 4.69
N LYS A 185 -9.83 -3.08 5.07
CA LYS A 185 -11.04 -2.60 4.38
C LYS A 185 -10.74 -2.23 2.94
N GLU A 186 -9.67 -1.44 2.73
CA GLU A 186 -9.22 -1.01 1.41
C GLU A 186 -8.91 -2.21 0.50
N TYR A 187 -8.10 -3.16 0.98
CA TYR A 187 -7.77 -4.34 0.21
C TYR A 187 -9.03 -5.16 -0.11
N SER A 188 -9.91 -5.38 0.86
CA SER A 188 -11.16 -6.10 0.65
C SER A 188 -12.09 -5.43 -0.36
N LEU A 189 -12.20 -4.10 -0.34
CA LEU A 189 -12.99 -3.35 -1.33
C LEU A 189 -12.40 -3.46 -2.74
N VAL A 190 -11.07 -3.47 -2.87
CA VAL A 190 -10.42 -3.72 -4.16
C VAL A 190 -10.73 -5.13 -4.67
N LEU A 191 -10.74 -6.15 -3.82
CA LEU A 191 -11.14 -7.51 -4.22
C LEU A 191 -12.63 -7.60 -4.60
N ALA A 192 -13.49 -6.91 -3.86
CA ALA A 192 -14.91 -6.81 -4.17
C ALA A 192 -15.15 -6.03 -5.49
N ALA A 193 -14.30 -5.05 -5.82
CA ALA A 193 -14.35 -4.35 -7.11
C ALA A 193 -14.02 -5.29 -8.28
N VAL A 194 -13.17 -6.31 -8.09
CA VAL A 194 -12.98 -7.37 -9.11
C VAL A 194 -14.29 -8.14 -9.33
N SER A 195 -15.03 -8.45 -8.25
CA SER A 195 -16.37 -9.08 -8.35
C SER A 195 -17.35 -8.22 -9.14
N GLN A 196 -17.41 -6.92 -8.80
CA GLN A 196 -18.30 -5.99 -9.47
C GLN A 196 -17.91 -5.80 -10.95
N LEU A 197 -16.61 -5.80 -11.27
CA LEU A 197 -16.14 -5.72 -12.64
C LEU A 197 -16.50 -6.99 -13.44
N MET A 198 -16.41 -8.18 -12.85
CA MET A 198 -16.89 -9.43 -13.46
C MET A 198 -18.39 -9.34 -13.79
N GLN A 199 -19.20 -8.87 -12.83
CA GLN A 199 -20.64 -8.70 -13.02
C GLN A 199 -20.96 -7.67 -14.12
N THR A 200 -20.38 -6.47 -14.05
CA THR A 200 -20.66 -5.38 -15.00
C THR A 200 -20.17 -5.69 -16.40
N SER A 201 -19.06 -6.41 -16.56
CA SER A 201 -18.53 -6.80 -17.86
C SER A 201 -19.07 -8.13 -18.38
N SER A 202 -19.82 -8.89 -17.56
CA SER A 202 -20.28 -10.25 -17.88
C SER A 202 -19.13 -11.20 -18.26
N GLN A 203 -17.98 -11.07 -17.57
CA GLN A 203 -16.79 -11.87 -17.81
C GLN A 203 -16.45 -12.74 -16.59
N ASP A 204 -15.77 -13.86 -16.84
CA ASP A 204 -15.28 -14.71 -15.77
C ASP A 204 -14.04 -14.11 -15.06
N LEU A 205 -13.68 -14.72 -13.93
CA LEU A 205 -12.55 -14.29 -13.10
C LEU A 205 -11.24 -14.30 -13.88
N THR A 206 -10.98 -15.35 -14.65
CA THR A 206 -9.74 -15.52 -15.42
C THR A 206 -9.56 -14.39 -16.43
N THR A 207 -10.64 -14.03 -17.13
CA THR A 207 -10.65 -12.97 -18.13
C THR A 207 -10.42 -11.61 -17.48
N VAL A 208 -11.13 -11.30 -16.38
CA VAL A 208 -10.95 -10.05 -15.66
C VAL A 208 -9.54 -9.92 -15.07
N VAL A 209 -9.01 -10.96 -14.43
CA VAL A 209 -7.63 -11.00 -13.91
C VAL A 209 -6.61 -10.77 -15.03
N THR A 210 -6.82 -11.38 -16.20
CA THR A 210 -5.94 -11.19 -17.36
C THR A 210 -5.98 -9.75 -17.87
N GLN A 211 -7.16 -9.14 -17.96
CA GLN A 211 -7.33 -7.75 -18.38
C GLN A 211 -6.73 -6.75 -17.40
N LEU A 212 -6.91 -6.99 -16.09
CA LEU A 212 -6.29 -6.19 -15.04
C LEU A 212 -4.77 -6.32 -15.09
N SER A 213 -4.25 -7.53 -15.26
CA SER A 213 -2.83 -7.79 -15.42
C SER A 213 -2.26 -7.04 -16.64
N SER A 214 -2.87 -7.17 -17.82
CA SER A 214 -2.39 -6.49 -19.03
C SER A 214 -2.54 -4.96 -18.95
N GLY A 215 -3.51 -4.48 -18.18
CA GLY A 215 -3.74 -3.06 -17.94
C GLY A 215 -2.72 -2.39 -17.03
N ILE A 216 -1.96 -3.14 -16.21
CA ILE A 216 -0.91 -2.52 -15.39
C ILE A 216 0.27 -2.09 -16.27
N THR A 217 0.63 -0.81 -16.18
CA THR A 217 1.78 -0.17 -16.82
C THR A 217 2.82 0.24 -15.77
N GLY A 218 4.10 0.37 -16.18
CA GLY A 218 5.19 0.71 -15.25
C GLY A 218 5.58 -0.45 -14.32
N THR A 219 6.49 -0.17 -13.37
CA THR A 219 7.03 -1.16 -12.42
C THR A 219 7.31 -0.52 -11.06
N GLY A 220 7.24 -1.31 -9.98
CA GLY A 220 7.54 -0.83 -8.63
C GLY A 220 6.66 0.36 -8.25
N SER A 221 7.24 1.42 -7.68
CA SER A 221 6.52 2.60 -7.20
C SER A 221 5.94 3.50 -8.30
N SER A 222 6.30 3.27 -9.57
CA SER A 222 5.73 4.00 -10.71
C SER A 222 4.64 3.19 -11.44
N ALA A 223 4.22 2.05 -10.87
CA ALA A 223 3.19 1.23 -11.47
C ALA A 223 1.83 1.92 -11.42
N SER A 224 1.06 1.77 -12.49
CA SER A 224 -0.26 2.39 -12.69
C SER A 224 -1.14 1.46 -13.53
N LEU A 225 -2.39 1.83 -13.74
CA LEU A 225 -3.27 1.17 -14.70
C LEU A 225 -3.44 2.06 -15.94
N ALA A 226 -3.52 1.42 -17.11
CA ALA A 226 -3.97 2.06 -18.33
C ALA A 226 -5.32 2.74 -18.10
N ALA A 227 -5.51 3.94 -18.66
CA ALA A 227 -6.63 4.82 -18.32
C ALA A 227 -8.01 4.14 -18.47
N THR A 228 -8.20 3.32 -19.50
CA THR A 228 -9.45 2.57 -19.72
C THR A 228 -9.68 1.51 -18.65
N THR A 229 -8.67 0.69 -18.34
CA THR A 229 -8.72 -0.32 -17.27
C THR A 229 -8.98 0.34 -15.91
N ALA A 230 -8.30 1.45 -15.63
CA ALA A 230 -8.48 2.19 -14.39
C ALA A 230 -9.90 2.75 -14.25
N ALA A 231 -10.44 3.36 -15.32
CA ALA A 231 -11.80 3.90 -15.31
C ALA A 231 -12.86 2.81 -15.07
N SER A 232 -12.75 1.66 -15.76
CA SER A 232 -13.67 0.54 -15.52
C SER A 232 -13.56 -0.03 -14.12
N PHE A 233 -12.34 -0.13 -13.58
CA PHE A 233 -12.12 -0.62 -12.22
C PHE A 233 -12.64 0.36 -11.16
N GLN A 234 -12.40 1.67 -11.33
CA GLN A 234 -12.92 2.72 -10.45
C GLN A 234 -14.45 2.74 -10.43
N ALA A 235 -15.10 2.59 -11.58
CA ALA A 235 -16.56 2.51 -11.65
C ALA A 235 -17.10 1.29 -10.89
N ALA A 236 -16.44 0.13 -11.02
CA ALA A 236 -16.79 -1.08 -10.28
C ALA A 236 -16.58 -0.90 -8.77
N LEU A 237 -15.46 -0.29 -8.37
CA LEU A 237 -15.15 0.01 -6.97
C LEU A 237 -16.18 0.97 -6.34
N GLN A 238 -16.52 2.06 -7.02
CA GLN A 238 -17.53 3.01 -6.54
C GLN A 238 -18.91 2.33 -6.38
N THR A 239 -19.27 1.49 -7.35
CA THR A 239 -20.55 0.75 -7.32
C THR A 239 -20.63 -0.18 -6.11
N ILE A 240 -19.59 -0.99 -5.85
CA ILE A 240 -19.61 -1.94 -4.73
C ILE A 240 -19.47 -1.24 -3.37
N ALA A 241 -18.69 -0.16 -3.30
CA ALA A 241 -18.54 0.60 -2.06
C ALA A 241 -19.87 1.25 -1.62
N ALA A 242 -20.62 1.83 -2.56
CA ALA A 242 -21.89 2.47 -2.28
C ALA A 242 -23.04 1.49 -1.97
N ASP A 243 -22.94 0.22 -2.38
CA ASP A 243 -23.96 -0.79 -2.15
C ASP A 243 -23.91 -1.33 -0.70
N THR A 244 -24.59 -0.65 0.22
CA THR A 244 -24.67 -1.03 1.64
C THR A 244 -25.30 -2.39 1.91
N SER A 245 -25.94 -3.03 0.91
CA SER A 245 -26.41 -4.42 1.04
C SER A 245 -25.27 -5.43 0.91
N LYS A 246 -24.21 -5.07 0.18
CA LYS A 246 -23.03 -5.91 -0.11
C LYS A 246 -21.76 -5.45 0.60
N ASN A 247 -21.72 -4.20 1.06
CA ASN A 247 -20.59 -3.63 1.76
C ASN A 247 -20.96 -3.22 3.20
N LYS A 248 -20.30 -3.85 4.17
CA LYS A 248 -20.43 -3.62 5.62
C LYS A 248 -19.16 -3.03 6.24
N THR A 249 -18.18 -2.64 5.44
CA THR A 249 -16.90 -2.07 5.92
C THR A 249 -17.07 -0.69 6.58
N GLY A 250 -18.17 0.00 6.29
CA GLY A 250 -18.41 1.40 6.67
C GLY A 250 -17.87 2.43 5.66
N VAL A 251 -17.07 2.00 4.68
CA VAL A 251 -16.58 2.87 3.60
C VAL A 251 -17.59 2.87 2.47
N THR A 252 -18.48 3.87 2.44
CA THR A 252 -19.52 3.99 1.39
C THR A 252 -19.16 4.95 0.27
N ASP A 253 -18.10 5.73 0.45
CA ASP A 253 -17.61 6.70 -0.52
C ASP A 253 -16.09 6.60 -0.63
N VAL A 254 -15.62 6.08 -1.76
CA VAL A 254 -14.18 5.90 -2.01
C VAL A 254 -13.47 7.21 -2.36
N THR A 255 -14.21 8.29 -2.68
CA THR A 255 -13.62 9.61 -2.97
C THR A 255 -12.92 10.23 -1.76
N ALA A 256 -13.31 9.81 -0.56
CA ALA A 256 -12.69 10.19 0.70
C ALA A 256 -11.56 9.24 1.13
N THR A 257 -11.19 8.27 0.30
CA THR A 257 -10.17 7.25 0.60
C THR A 257 -9.02 7.31 -0.40
N PRO A 258 -7.85 6.72 -0.07
CA PRO A 258 -6.76 6.54 -1.04
C PRO A 258 -7.16 5.81 -2.32
N LEU A 259 -8.24 5.02 -2.31
CA LEU A 259 -8.70 4.24 -3.45
C LEU A 259 -9.28 5.08 -4.60
N ILE A 260 -9.58 6.36 -4.38
CA ILE A 260 -10.08 7.24 -5.45
C ILE A 260 -9.09 7.33 -6.63
N ASN A 261 -7.80 7.21 -6.35
CA ASN A 261 -6.74 7.30 -7.34
C ASN A 261 -6.23 5.92 -7.77
N ILE A 262 -6.99 4.86 -7.55
CA ILE A 262 -6.60 3.52 -7.98
C ILE A 262 -6.25 3.50 -9.47
N GLY A 263 -5.11 2.89 -9.82
CA GLY A 263 -4.54 2.96 -11.16
C GLY A 263 -3.74 4.23 -11.47
N GLY A 264 -3.68 5.19 -10.56
CA GLY A 264 -2.89 6.42 -10.66
C GLY A 264 -1.46 6.24 -10.18
N THR A 265 -0.65 7.30 -10.30
CA THR A 265 0.74 7.37 -9.80
C THR A 265 0.84 8.33 -8.62
N THR A 266 2.01 8.42 -7.98
CA THR A 266 2.34 9.52 -7.07
C THR A 266 3.32 10.47 -7.73
N ALA A 267 3.33 11.73 -7.28
CA ALA A 267 4.27 12.75 -7.71
C ALA A 267 4.70 13.59 -6.51
N THR A 268 5.95 14.04 -6.51
CA THR A 268 6.45 14.95 -5.48
C THR A 268 6.49 16.37 -6.03
N VAL A 269 5.73 17.26 -5.41
CA VAL A 269 5.68 18.68 -5.74
C VAL A 269 6.42 19.48 -4.68
N THR A 270 7.47 20.20 -5.07
CA THR A 270 8.17 21.13 -4.17
C THR A 270 7.79 22.57 -4.49
N LEU A 271 7.44 23.35 -3.48
CA LEU A 271 7.13 24.77 -3.63
C LEU A 271 8.31 25.63 -3.18
N SER A 272 8.60 26.66 -3.96
CA SER A 272 9.65 27.65 -3.70
C SER A 272 9.11 29.06 -3.75
N THR A 273 9.62 29.93 -2.88
CA THR A 273 9.47 31.38 -3.03
C THR A 273 10.56 31.92 -3.95
N LEU A 274 10.20 32.87 -4.81
CA LEU A 274 11.09 33.57 -5.72
C LEU A 274 11.05 35.08 -5.43
N GLY A 275 12.18 35.77 -5.64
CA GLY A 275 12.31 37.21 -5.39
C GLY A 275 13.62 37.56 -4.68
N SER A 276 13.82 38.85 -4.40
CA SER A 276 15.07 39.39 -3.85
C SER A 276 15.05 39.59 -2.32
N ALA A 277 13.99 39.21 -1.62
CA ALA A 277 13.95 39.34 -0.16
C ALA A 277 14.93 38.35 0.50
N THR A 278 15.66 38.84 1.50
CA THR A 278 16.68 38.04 2.20
C THR A 278 16.21 37.53 3.56
N THR A 279 15.08 38.03 4.08
CA THR A 279 14.57 37.69 5.42
C THR A 279 13.06 37.53 5.42
N LEU A 280 12.60 36.30 5.57
CA LEU A 280 11.20 35.89 5.69
C LEU A 280 11.01 35.19 7.04
N ASN A 281 9.83 35.35 7.64
CA ASN A 281 9.44 34.67 8.87
C ASN A 281 8.07 34.00 8.78
N GLY A 282 7.27 34.32 7.78
CA GLY A 282 6.03 33.59 7.53
C GLY A 282 5.63 33.57 6.07
N ILE A 283 5.00 32.46 5.66
CA ILE A 283 4.44 32.26 4.32
C ILE A 283 3.04 31.68 4.49
N GLN A 284 2.07 32.24 3.79
CA GLN A 284 0.79 31.63 3.53
C GLN A 284 0.56 31.59 2.02
N VAL A 285 0.08 30.47 1.49
CA VAL A 285 -0.31 30.34 0.09
C VAL A 285 -1.40 29.27 -0.06
N THR A 286 -2.34 29.49 -0.95
CA THR A 286 -3.29 28.48 -1.41
C THR A 286 -2.87 28.01 -2.80
N LEU A 287 -2.57 26.73 -2.92
CA LEU A 287 -2.26 26.04 -4.17
C LEU A 287 -3.53 25.41 -4.73
N GLU A 288 -3.89 25.74 -5.98
CA GLU A 288 -4.87 24.99 -6.76
C GLU A 288 -4.17 23.82 -7.45
N LEU A 289 -4.61 22.60 -7.14
CA LEU A 289 -4.07 21.38 -7.74
C LEU A 289 -4.66 21.17 -9.14
N PRO A 290 -3.85 20.72 -10.13
CA PRO A 290 -4.37 20.36 -11.44
C PRO A 290 -5.48 19.31 -11.36
N ALA A 291 -6.37 19.28 -12.35
CA ALA A 291 -7.41 18.26 -12.43
C ALA A 291 -6.82 16.85 -12.37
N GLY A 292 -7.40 16.00 -11.50
CA GLY A 292 -6.91 14.64 -11.26
C GLY A 292 -5.69 14.56 -10.34
N VAL A 293 -5.27 15.64 -9.68
CA VAL A 293 -4.23 15.63 -8.65
C VAL A 293 -4.85 15.86 -7.28
N THR A 294 -4.50 15.03 -6.31
CA THR A 294 -5.01 15.13 -4.93
C THR A 294 -3.91 14.94 -3.90
N VAL A 295 -4.16 15.31 -2.65
CA VAL A 295 -3.29 14.99 -1.51
C VAL A 295 -4.09 14.12 -0.54
N LYS A 296 -3.54 12.99 -0.08
CA LYS A 296 -4.27 12.14 0.88
C LYS A 296 -4.44 12.90 2.20
N ALA A 297 -5.63 12.86 2.74
CA ALA A 297 -5.99 13.56 3.96
C ALA A 297 -6.89 12.67 4.82
N ALA A 298 -6.79 12.80 6.15
CA ALA A 298 -7.66 12.07 7.05
C ALA A 298 -9.09 12.61 6.95
N SER A 299 -10.08 11.74 6.74
CA SER A 299 -11.48 12.09 6.86
C SER A 299 -11.86 12.22 8.35
N SER A 300 -11.71 13.42 8.91
CA SER A 300 -12.38 13.73 10.17
C SER A 300 -13.74 14.33 9.86
N ASP A 301 -14.81 13.56 10.10
CA ASP A 301 -16.24 13.93 10.16
C ASP A 301 -16.69 15.14 9.32
N ALA A 302 -17.42 14.87 8.22
CA ALA A 302 -18.32 15.78 7.48
C ALA A 302 -17.82 17.20 7.10
N SER A 303 -16.56 17.50 7.36
CA SER A 303 -15.90 18.76 7.08
C SER A 303 -15.25 18.71 5.70
N THR A 304 -15.50 19.71 4.87
CA THR A 304 -14.78 19.89 3.58
C THR A 304 -13.32 20.28 3.76
N ALA A 305 -12.92 20.58 5.01
CA ALA A 305 -11.58 20.91 5.45
C ALA A 305 -10.91 19.66 6.04
N LEU A 306 -9.92 19.11 5.33
CA LEU A 306 -9.20 17.90 5.70
C LEU A 306 -7.75 18.21 6.05
N SER A 307 -7.20 17.51 7.03
CA SER A 307 -5.77 17.57 7.34
C SER A 307 -5.03 16.51 6.52
N PRO A 308 -4.01 16.87 5.71
CA PRO A 308 -3.19 15.90 5.01
C PRO A 308 -2.63 14.85 5.97
N LEU A 309 -2.47 13.61 5.50
CA LEU A 309 -1.85 12.57 6.32
C LEU A 309 -0.40 12.95 6.65
N ALA A 310 0.06 12.53 7.83
CA ALA A 310 1.39 12.85 8.32
C ALA A 310 2.47 12.45 7.30
N GLY A 311 3.40 13.37 7.02
CA GLY A 311 4.52 13.15 6.09
C GLY A 311 4.22 13.43 4.61
N LEU A 312 2.95 13.60 4.21
CA LEU A 312 2.61 13.92 2.81
C LEU A 312 2.82 15.39 2.47
N VAL A 313 2.74 16.27 3.47
CA VAL A 313 3.06 17.68 3.32
C VAL A 313 4.02 18.06 4.43
N ALA A 314 5.20 18.55 4.07
CA ALA A 314 6.23 18.89 5.03
C ALA A 314 6.95 20.19 4.64
N ALA A 315 7.42 20.93 5.65
CA ALA A 315 8.41 21.96 5.45
C ALA A 315 9.71 21.35 4.90
N SER A 316 10.36 22.04 3.97
CA SER A 316 11.59 21.57 3.35
C SER A 316 12.51 22.74 2.93
N GLY A 317 13.68 22.43 2.36
CA GLY A 317 14.59 23.44 1.82
C GLY A 317 15.12 24.44 2.84
N VAL A 318 14.77 25.72 2.67
CA VAL A 318 15.29 26.84 3.46
C VAL A 318 14.60 27.02 4.81
N VAL A 319 13.60 26.20 5.13
CA VAL A 319 12.85 26.32 6.38
C VAL A 319 13.72 25.89 7.58
N PRO A 320 13.90 26.76 8.59
CA PRO A 320 14.72 26.43 9.75
C PRO A 320 14.02 25.40 10.65
N SER A 321 14.83 24.67 11.41
CA SER A 321 14.32 23.76 12.45
C SER A 321 13.50 24.53 13.49
N GLY A 322 12.40 23.93 13.95
CA GLY A 322 11.50 24.55 14.94
C GLY A 322 10.46 25.51 14.35
N ALA A 323 10.41 25.69 13.03
CA ALA A 323 9.31 26.40 12.40
C ALA A 323 7.99 25.61 12.51
N THR A 324 6.88 26.33 12.67
CA THR A 324 5.54 25.75 12.66
C THR A 324 5.05 25.70 11.21
N PHE A 325 4.68 24.51 10.76
CA PHE A 325 4.16 24.27 9.42
C PHE A 325 2.79 23.63 9.50
N LEU A 326 1.82 24.19 8.78
CA LEU A 326 0.42 23.80 8.75
C LEU A 326 0.00 23.60 7.29
N ALA A 327 -0.83 22.59 7.06
CA ALA A 327 -1.40 22.31 5.75
C ALA A 327 -2.88 21.98 5.89
N HIS A 328 -3.67 22.45 4.93
CA HIS A 328 -5.11 22.31 4.91
C HIS A 328 -5.58 21.98 3.50
N TYR A 329 -6.22 20.82 3.34
CA TYR A 329 -6.65 20.31 2.04
C TYR A 329 -8.18 20.40 1.89
N VAL A 330 -8.61 20.80 0.70
CA VAL A 330 -10.02 20.81 0.27
C VAL A 330 -10.12 20.01 -1.01
N SER A 331 -10.93 18.94 -0.98
CA SER A 331 -11.17 18.09 -2.16
C SER A 331 -11.85 18.87 -3.29
N ALA A 332 -11.60 18.44 -4.53
CA ALA A 332 -12.29 18.99 -5.70
C ALA A 332 -13.80 18.77 -5.61
N THR A 333 -14.57 19.68 -6.21
CA THR A 333 -16.00 19.53 -6.44
C THR A 333 -16.27 19.49 -7.95
N SER A 334 -17.54 19.38 -8.35
CA SER A 334 -17.92 19.51 -9.76
C SER A 334 -17.66 20.89 -10.37
N THR A 335 -17.42 21.91 -9.54
CA THR A 335 -17.27 23.30 -9.97
C THR A 335 -15.94 23.96 -9.56
N ALA A 336 -15.15 23.32 -8.69
CA ALA A 336 -13.87 23.84 -8.22
C ALA A 336 -12.81 22.73 -8.13
N GLY A 337 -11.58 23.05 -8.53
CA GLY A 337 -10.42 22.17 -8.35
C GLY A 337 -10.08 21.95 -6.87
N ALA A 338 -9.29 20.91 -6.60
CA ALA A 338 -8.80 20.65 -5.24
C ALA A 338 -7.81 21.75 -4.82
N GLN A 339 -7.82 22.11 -3.54
CA GLN A 339 -6.98 23.19 -3.01
C GLN A 339 -6.16 22.73 -1.81
N LEU A 340 -4.92 23.19 -1.73
CA LEU A 340 -4.04 22.98 -0.59
C LEU A 340 -3.55 24.34 -0.07
N THR A 341 -4.02 24.72 1.11
CA THR A 341 -3.53 25.92 1.80
C THR A 341 -2.40 25.55 2.75
N LEU A 342 -1.29 26.27 2.64
CA LEU A 342 -0.10 26.09 3.46
C LEU A 342 0.13 27.32 4.32
N GLY A 343 0.54 27.11 5.56
CA GLY A 343 0.97 28.14 6.49
C GLY A 343 2.30 27.75 7.12
N LEU A 344 3.27 28.64 7.06
CA LEU A 344 4.58 28.51 7.68
C LEU A 344 4.83 29.74 8.55
N ILE A 345 5.27 29.52 9.79
CA ILE A 345 5.69 30.58 10.70
C ILE A 345 6.99 30.15 11.39
N SER A 346 7.97 31.05 11.45
CA SER A 346 9.27 30.82 12.08
C SER A 346 9.71 32.02 12.91
N THR A 347 10.32 31.74 14.07
CA THR A 347 11.02 32.75 14.89
C THR A 347 12.44 33.03 14.38
N THR A 348 12.98 32.15 13.55
CA THR A 348 14.28 32.32 12.87
C THR A 348 14.04 32.72 11.41
N SER A 349 14.63 33.82 10.96
CA SER A 349 14.46 34.27 9.58
C SER A 349 15.11 33.32 8.57
N PHE A 350 14.54 33.23 7.37
CA PHE A 350 15.04 32.43 6.26
C PHE A 350 14.96 33.21 4.93
N ALA A 351 15.73 32.78 3.93
CA ALA A 351 15.77 33.43 2.61
C ALA A 351 14.63 32.94 1.69
N THR A 352 14.56 33.46 0.46
CA THR A 352 13.76 32.82 -0.60
C THR A 352 14.34 31.46 -0.98
N GLY A 353 13.48 30.55 -1.44
CA GLY A 353 13.85 29.18 -1.81
C GLY A 353 12.72 28.17 -1.57
N GLU A 354 13.06 26.89 -1.72
CA GLU A 354 12.15 25.78 -1.43
C GLU A 354 11.70 25.82 0.03
N PHE A 355 10.40 25.77 0.28
CA PHE A 355 9.85 25.81 1.64
C PHE A 355 8.86 24.68 1.96
N ALA A 356 8.39 23.95 0.95
CA ALA A 356 7.46 22.84 1.15
C ALA A 356 7.69 21.72 0.14
N THR A 357 7.50 20.49 0.61
CA THR A 357 7.40 19.28 -0.21
C THR A 357 6.02 18.67 -0.01
N ILE A 358 5.35 18.31 -1.10
CA ILE A 358 3.99 17.76 -1.15
C ILE A 358 4.05 16.45 -1.93
N GLN A 359 3.56 15.37 -1.36
CA GLN A 359 3.33 14.12 -2.06
C GLN A 359 1.88 14.08 -2.52
N CYS A 360 1.69 14.11 -3.84
CA CYS A 360 0.39 14.08 -4.48
C CYS A 360 0.12 12.70 -5.08
N ASP A 361 -1.14 12.31 -5.10
CA ASP A 361 -1.64 11.27 -5.99
C ASP A 361 -2.06 11.92 -7.32
N VAL A 362 -1.81 11.21 -8.41
CA VAL A 362 -2.10 11.62 -9.78
C VAL A 362 -2.99 10.56 -10.42
N ALA A 363 -4.18 10.95 -10.84
CA ALA A 363 -5.17 10.05 -11.42
C ALA A 363 -4.63 9.32 -12.66
N PRO A 364 -5.13 8.11 -12.96
CA PRO A 364 -4.72 7.35 -14.14
C PRO A 364 -4.85 8.16 -15.43
N GLY A 365 -3.81 8.09 -16.28
CA GLY A 365 -3.77 8.82 -17.55
C GLY A 365 -3.50 10.32 -17.44
N VAL A 366 -3.44 10.88 -16.23
CA VAL A 366 -2.99 12.26 -16.00
C VAL A 366 -1.46 12.27 -15.91
N THR A 367 -0.84 13.19 -16.64
CA THR A 367 0.57 13.50 -16.48
C THR A 367 0.69 14.90 -15.95
N ILE A 368 1.49 15.08 -14.89
CA ILE A 368 1.80 16.40 -14.37
C ILE A 368 3.29 16.70 -14.49
N GLY A 369 3.58 17.97 -14.73
CA GLY A 369 4.93 18.51 -14.75
C GLY A 369 4.93 19.90 -14.15
N THR A 370 6.09 20.56 -14.16
CA THR A 370 6.22 21.94 -13.66
C THR A 370 5.27 22.90 -14.37
N SER A 371 5.02 22.69 -15.67
CA SER A 371 4.08 23.47 -16.47
C SER A 371 2.61 23.30 -16.07
N SER A 372 2.26 22.27 -15.29
CA SER A 372 0.91 22.08 -14.75
C SER A 372 0.58 23.10 -13.65
N PHE A 373 1.59 23.79 -13.10
CA PHE A 373 1.45 24.75 -12.01
C PHE A 373 1.84 26.15 -12.48
N THR A 374 0.88 26.89 -13.02
CA THR A 374 1.08 28.23 -13.56
C THR A 374 0.91 29.30 -12.48
N SER A 375 1.15 30.57 -12.80
CA SER A 375 0.94 31.66 -11.85
C SER A 375 -0.49 31.77 -11.29
N SER A 376 -1.49 31.27 -12.02
CA SER A 376 -2.87 31.24 -11.54
C SER A 376 -3.15 30.10 -10.55
N SER A 377 -2.26 29.10 -10.46
CA SER A 377 -2.37 28.01 -9.49
C SER A 377 -2.10 28.47 -8.06
N TYR A 378 -1.64 29.72 -7.84
CA TYR A 378 -1.33 30.24 -6.52
C TYR A 378 -2.24 31.43 -6.19
N SER A 379 -2.90 31.35 -5.05
CA SER A 379 -3.74 32.43 -4.52
C SER A 379 -3.44 32.65 -3.04
N ASN A 380 -3.99 33.72 -2.47
CA ASN A 380 -3.82 34.07 -1.05
C ASN A 380 -2.35 34.11 -0.58
N LEU A 381 -1.41 34.46 -1.48
CA LEU A 381 0.00 34.57 -1.14
C LEU A 381 0.21 35.75 -0.18
N LYS A 382 0.67 35.44 1.03
CA LYS A 382 1.10 36.42 2.02
C LYS A 382 2.45 35.99 2.58
N VAL A 383 3.44 36.85 2.43
CA VAL A 383 4.79 36.64 2.97
C VAL A 383 5.08 37.75 3.95
N VAL A 384 5.61 37.42 5.13
CA VAL A 384 5.91 38.41 6.19
C VAL A 384 7.34 38.28 6.71
N ASP A 385 7.88 39.40 7.19
CA ASP A 385 9.17 39.47 7.88
C ASP A 385 9.03 39.22 9.39
N ALA A 386 10.13 39.37 10.13
CA ALA A 386 10.18 39.17 11.59
C ALA A 386 9.29 40.14 12.38
N ALA A 387 8.95 41.31 11.82
CA ALA A 387 8.04 42.27 12.42
C ALA A 387 6.57 42.01 12.04
N GLY A 388 6.30 41.00 11.20
CA GLY A 388 4.98 40.70 10.67
C GLY A 388 4.56 41.61 9.51
N ALA A 389 5.45 42.44 9.00
CA ALA A 389 5.17 43.31 7.86
C ALA A 389 5.18 42.50 6.56
N VAL A 390 4.28 42.84 5.63
CA VAL A 390 4.16 42.13 4.35
C VAL A 390 5.36 42.42 3.45
N VAL A 391 6.02 41.37 2.99
CA VAL A 391 7.15 41.44 2.05
C VAL A 391 6.59 41.40 0.62
N SER A 392 6.81 42.49 -0.12
CA SER A 392 6.35 42.63 -1.52
C SER A 392 7.34 42.03 -2.52
N GLY A 393 6.86 41.74 -3.74
CA GLY A 393 7.71 41.25 -4.84
C GLY A 393 8.10 39.76 -4.75
N ILE A 394 7.49 39.02 -3.83
CA ILE A 394 7.64 37.57 -3.73
C ILE A 394 6.57 36.86 -4.56
N THR A 395 6.99 35.84 -5.30
CA THR A 395 6.11 34.91 -6.02
C THR A 395 6.38 33.47 -5.57
N VAL A 396 5.52 32.54 -5.97
CA VAL A 396 5.68 31.10 -5.71
C VAL A 396 5.79 30.35 -7.02
N SER A 397 6.63 29.31 -7.03
CA SER A 397 6.74 28.36 -8.13
C SER A 397 6.77 26.92 -7.60
N ALA A 398 6.30 25.98 -8.41
CA ALA A 398 6.35 24.55 -8.13
C ALA A 398 7.35 23.83 -9.05
N ALA A 399 8.04 22.84 -8.52
CA ALA A 399 8.74 21.82 -9.30
C ALA A 399 8.12 20.45 -9.02
N VAL A 400 8.08 19.58 -10.04
CA VAL A 400 7.46 18.24 -9.96
C VAL A 400 8.55 17.20 -10.23
N LYS A 401 8.60 16.17 -9.40
CA LYS A 401 9.52 15.04 -9.48
C LYS A 401 8.76 13.72 -9.47
#